data_AF-A0A6J0SIK9-F1
#
_entry.id   AF-A0A6J0SIK9-F1
#
_cell.length_a   1.000
_cell.length_b   1.000
_cell.length_c   1.000
_cell.angle_alpha   90.00
_cell.angle_beta   90.00
_cell.angle_gamma   90.00
#
_symmetry.space_group_name_H-M   'P 1'
#
loop_
_entity.id
_entity.type
_entity.pdbx_description
1 polymer ?
#
loop_
_entity_poly.entity_id
_entity_poly.type
_entity_poly.pdbx_seq_one_letter_code
_entity_poly.pdbx_strand_id
1 'polypeptide(L)'
;LVDGLKPGQRKVLFTCFKRNDKREVKVAQLAGSVAEMSSYHHGEASLMMTIINLAQNFVGSNNLNLLQPIGQFGTRLHGGKDSASPRYIFTMLSPLARLAFPAVDDSVLKFLYDDNQRVEPEWYIPIIPMVLINGAEGIGTGWSCKIPNYDIREVVNNICRMLDGEEPLPM
;
A
#
# COMPACT_ATOMS: atom_id res chain seq x y z
N LEU A 1 5.83 -8.75 -7.20
CA LEU A 1 4.71 -9.03 -8.13
C LEU A 1 3.41 -9.18 -7.37
N VAL A 2 3.30 -10.14 -6.44
CA VAL A 2 2.03 -10.57 -5.81
C VAL A 2 1.14 -9.43 -5.29
N ASP A 3 1.63 -8.61 -4.36
CA ASP A 3 0.83 -7.52 -3.76
C ASP A 3 1.16 -6.12 -4.29
N GLY A 4 2.15 -6.00 -5.16
CA GLY A 4 2.63 -4.71 -5.66
C GLY A 4 3.35 -3.82 -4.63
N LEU A 5 3.65 -4.33 -3.42
CA LEU A 5 4.23 -3.53 -2.34
C LEU A 5 5.73 -3.78 -2.16
N LYS A 6 6.47 -2.71 -1.86
CA LYS A 6 7.83 -2.80 -1.28
C LYS A 6 7.74 -3.19 0.21
N PRO A 7 8.82 -3.73 0.80
CA PRO A 7 8.81 -4.13 2.22
C PRO A 7 8.32 -3.03 3.18
N GLY A 8 8.80 -1.78 3.02
CA GLY A 8 8.34 -0.66 3.84
C GLY A 8 6.85 -0.35 3.71
N GLN A 9 6.29 -0.46 2.49
CA GLN A 9 4.85 -0.28 2.26
C GLN A 9 4.03 -1.42 2.90
N ARG A 10 4.54 -2.65 2.82
CA ARG A 10 3.91 -3.83 3.42
C ARG A 10 3.89 -3.76 4.94
N LYS A 11 4.98 -3.30 5.56
CA LYS A 11 5.09 -3.02 7.00
C LYS A 11 4.07 -2.00 7.48
N VAL A 12 3.86 -0.92 6.71
CA VAL A 12 2.81 0.08 6.98
C VAL A 12 1.43 -0.59 6.96
N LEU A 13 1.11 -1.34 5.90
CA LEU A 13 -0.20 -1.97 5.75
C LEU A 13 -0.47 -3.03 6.82
N PHE A 14 0.54 -3.86 7.14
CA PHE A 14 0.51 -4.84 8.23
C PHE A 14 0.17 -4.18 9.57
N THR A 15 0.84 -3.08 9.89
CA THR A 15 0.59 -2.34 11.13
C THR A 15 -0.83 -1.80 11.17
N CYS A 16 -1.31 -1.24 10.06
CA CYS A 16 -2.67 -0.73 9.96
C CYS A 16 -3.72 -1.84 10.14
N PHE A 17 -3.51 -3.01 9.53
CA PHE A 17 -4.37 -4.18 9.69
C PHE A 17 -4.39 -4.72 11.11
N LYS A 18 -3.23 -4.73 11.79
CA LYS A 18 -3.10 -5.20 13.17
C LYS A 18 -3.75 -4.24 14.17
N ARG A 19 -3.61 -2.92 13.96
CA ARG A 19 -4.21 -1.89 14.82
C ARG A 19 -5.72 -1.75 14.62
N ASN A 20 -6.20 -1.94 13.38
CA ASN A 20 -7.62 -1.85 13.01
C ASN A 20 -8.29 -0.55 13.53
N ASP A 21 -7.55 0.56 13.44
CA ASP A 21 -7.97 1.86 13.97
C ASP A 21 -9.33 2.28 13.36
N LYS A 22 -10.28 2.66 14.22
CA LYS A 22 -11.63 3.11 13.81
C LYS A 22 -11.75 4.62 13.63
N ARG A 23 -10.69 5.34 13.98
CA ARG A 23 -10.56 6.79 13.86
C ARG A 23 -9.22 7.10 13.22
N GLU A 24 -9.11 8.29 12.69
CA GLU A 24 -7.89 8.79 12.06
C GLU A 24 -6.73 8.90 13.06
N VAL A 25 -5.53 8.57 12.57
CA VAL A 25 -4.27 8.59 13.35
C VAL A 25 -3.31 9.55 12.67
N LYS A 26 -2.54 10.31 13.44
CA LYS A 26 -1.49 11.19 12.88
C LYS A 26 -0.47 10.36 12.12
N VAL A 27 -0.03 10.82 10.94
CA VAL A 27 0.95 10.08 10.13
C VAL A 27 2.26 9.85 10.90
N ALA A 28 2.75 10.86 11.65
CA ALA A 28 3.94 10.70 12.49
C ALA A 28 3.76 9.62 13.58
N GLN A 29 2.57 9.54 14.20
CA GLN A 29 2.28 8.53 15.23
C GLN A 29 2.15 7.13 14.61
N LEU A 30 1.54 7.03 13.44
CA LEU A 30 1.44 5.77 12.69
C LEU A 30 2.84 5.28 12.30
N ALA A 31 3.73 6.16 11.83
CA ALA A 31 5.11 5.80 11.48
C ALA A 31 5.87 5.20 12.67
N GLY A 32 5.78 5.81 13.87
CA GLY A 32 6.39 5.25 15.08
C GLY A 32 5.80 3.88 15.45
N SER A 33 4.49 3.71 15.31
CA SER A 33 3.82 2.41 15.54
C SER A 33 4.28 1.34 14.54
N VAL A 34 4.52 1.74 13.27
CA VAL A 34 5.05 0.83 12.25
C VAL A 34 6.47 0.42 12.60
N ALA A 35 7.30 1.36 13.04
CA ALA A 35 8.67 1.08 13.43
C ALA A 35 8.76 0.02 14.54
N GLU A 36 7.94 0.17 15.58
CA GLU A 36 7.85 -0.78 16.69
C GLU A 36 7.21 -2.13 16.27
N MET A 37 6.04 -2.11 15.65
CA MET A 37 5.24 -3.32 15.44
C MET A 37 5.76 -4.22 14.32
N SER A 38 6.52 -3.66 13.38
CA SER A 38 7.02 -4.35 12.20
C SER A 38 8.55 -4.45 12.12
N SER A 39 9.26 -4.08 13.20
CA SER A 39 10.73 -4.07 13.25
C SER A 39 11.34 -3.34 12.05
N TYR A 40 10.98 -2.07 11.87
CA TYR A 40 11.55 -1.26 10.79
C TYR A 40 12.84 -0.58 11.27
N HIS A 41 13.96 -0.96 10.67
CA HIS A 41 15.30 -0.54 11.10
C HIS A 41 15.87 0.68 10.35
N HIS A 42 15.06 1.39 9.57
CA HIS A 42 15.48 2.65 8.92
C HIS A 42 14.77 3.86 9.55
N GLY A 43 15.26 5.07 9.26
CA GLY A 43 14.73 6.28 9.89
C GLY A 43 13.24 6.51 9.59
N GLU A 44 12.47 6.93 10.60
CA GLU A 44 11.01 7.11 10.48
C GLU A 44 10.59 8.12 9.39
N ALA A 45 11.48 9.03 8.98
CA ALA A 45 11.23 9.96 7.89
C ALA A 45 10.86 9.23 6.58
N SER A 46 11.51 8.10 6.26
CA SER A 46 11.18 7.30 5.08
C SER A 46 9.82 6.61 5.23
N LEU A 47 9.44 6.19 6.45
CA LEU A 47 8.12 5.63 6.73
C LEU A 47 7.02 6.68 6.59
N MET A 48 7.21 7.89 7.13
CA MET A 48 6.24 8.97 6.99
C MET A 48 5.99 9.29 5.51
N MET A 49 7.05 9.38 4.70
CA MET A 49 6.92 9.55 3.25
C MET A 49 6.23 8.35 2.59
N THR A 50 6.52 7.12 3.03
CA THR A 50 5.85 5.92 2.52
C THR A 50 4.35 5.95 2.81
N ILE A 51 3.94 6.36 4.01
CA ILE A 51 2.54 6.51 4.41
C ILE A 51 1.84 7.57 3.56
N ILE A 52 2.49 8.74 3.36
CA ILE A 52 1.96 9.80 2.49
C ILE A 52 1.73 9.26 1.07
N ASN A 53 2.73 8.58 0.49
CA ASN A 53 2.62 8.04 -0.86
C ASN A 53 1.52 6.98 -1.00
N LEU A 54 1.28 6.16 0.03
CA LEU A 54 0.19 5.17 0.04
C LEU A 54 -1.21 5.80 0.16
N ALA A 55 -1.29 7.04 0.67
CA ALA A 55 -2.54 7.75 0.89
C ALA A 55 -2.91 8.72 -0.25
N GLN A 56 -1.93 9.18 -1.02
CA GLN A 56 -2.15 10.14 -2.13
C GLN A 56 -3.13 9.61 -3.18
N ASN A 57 -4.00 10.49 -3.68
CA ASN A 57 -5.06 10.17 -4.62
C ASN A 57 -5.27 11.24 -5.72
N PHE A 58 -4.29 12.12 -5.95
CA PHE A 58 -4.34 13.07 -7.05
C PHE A 58 -4.08 12.39 -8.40
N VAL A 59 -4.48 13.03 -9.51
CA VAL A 59 -4.31 12.50 -10.87
C VAL A 59 -2.85 12.11 -11.14
N GLY A 60 -2.61 10.84 -11.46
CA GLY A 60 -1.26 10.28 -11.70
C GLY A 60 -0.57 9.69 -10.47
N SER A 61 -1.24 9.61 -9.31
CA SER A 61 -0.77 8.88 -8.12
C SER A 61 -1.37 7.47 -8.05
N ASN A 62 -2.18 7.14 -7.03
CA ASN A 62 -2.79 5.82 -6.88
C ASN A 62 -4.20 5.79 -7.52
N ASN A 63 -4.50 4.78 -8.33
CA ASN A 63 -5.88 4.51 -8.77
C ASN A 63 -6.75 4.00 -7.61
N LEU A 64 -6.13 3.29 -6.65
CA LEU A 64 -6.75 2.79 -5.43
C LEU A 64 -5.81 3.05 -4.25
N ASN A 65 -5.97 4.19 -3.57
CA ASN A 65 -5.21 4.51 -2.36
C ASN A 65 -5.68 3.62 -1.18
N LEU A 66 -4.74 2.90 -0.56
CA LEU A 66 -5.03 1.97 0.54
C LEU A 66 -5.20 2.69 1.88
N LEU A 67 -4.68 3.91 1.98
CA LEU A 67 -4.81 4.80 3.13
C LEU A 67 -5.58 6.06 2.72
N GLN A 68 -6.32 6.65 3.65
CA GLN A 68 -7.08 7.88 3.39
C GLN A 68 -6.21 9.13 3.60
N PRO A 69 -6.23 10.11 2.67
CA PRO A 69 -5.51 11.37 2.82
C PRO A 69 -6.34 12.37 3.64
N ILE A 70 -6.30 12.28 4.98
CA ILE A 70 -7.06 13.17 5.88
C ILE A 70 -6.20 14.39 6.23
N GLY A 71 -6.28 15.41 5.38
CA GLY A 71 -5.46 16.63 5.45
C GLY A 71 -4.78 16.92 4.10
N GLN A 72 -3.73 17.73 4.12
CA GLN A 72 -2.98 18.08 2.91
C GLN A 72 -1.88 17.05 2.61
N PHE A 73 -2.18 16.04 1.79
CA PHE A 73 -1.24 14.97 1.39
C PHE A 73 -0.48 15.29 0.10
N GLY A 74 -0.62 16.52 -0.40
CA GLY A 74 -0.02 16.98 -1.64
C GLY A 74 -0.97 16.81 -2.81
N THR A 75 -0.70 17.55 -3.86
CA THR A 75 -1.61 17.72 -4.99
C THR A 75 -0.88 17.51 -6.30
N ARG A 76 -1.64 17.41 -7.39
CA ARG A 76 -1.09 17.35 -8.75
C ARG A 76 -0.26 18.57 -9.14
N LEU A 77 -0.44 19.72 -8.46
CA LEU A 77 0.26 20.97 -8.79
C LEU A 77 1.78 20.83 -8.60
N HIS A 78 2.20 20.08 -7.57
CA HIS A 78 3.61 19.86 -7.25
C HIS A 78 3.99 18.37 -7.25
N GLY A 79 3.14 17.51 -7.82
CA GLY A 79 3.34 16.05 -7.83
C GLY A 79 3.44 15.47 -6.41
N GLY A 80 2.62 15.96 -5.48
CA GLY A 80 2.59 15.51 -4.09
C GLY A 80 3.64 16.13 -3.16
N LYS A 81 4.61 16.90 -3.69
CA LYS A 81 5.69 17.53 -2.89
C LYS A 81 5.20 18.66 -1.98
N ASP A 82 3.99 19.16 -2.20
CA ASP A 82 3.28 20.14 -1.39
C ASP A 82 2.48 19.50 -0.24
N SER A 83 2.78 18.25 0.12
CA SER A 83 2.24 17.61 1.33
C SER A 83 2.64 18.36 2.59
N ALA A 84 1.70 18.55 3.51
CA ALA A 84 1.97 19.14 4.81
C ALA A 84 2.79 18.19 5.70
N SER A 85 3.35 18.74 6.79
CA SER A 85 4.17 17.95 7.72
C SER A 85 3.39 16.75 8.28
N PRO A 86 4.01 15.55 8.39
CA PRO A 86 3.41 14.35 8.97
C PRO A 86 2.79 14.50 10.37
N ARG A 87 3.15 15.58 11.09
CA ARG A 87 2.61 15.92 12.42
C ARG A 87 1.23 16.57 12.37
N TYR A 88 0.84 17.11 11.22
CA TYR A 88 -0.41 17.88 11.02
C TYR A 88 -1.41 17.19 10.10
N ILE A 89 -1.06 16.03 9.55
CA ILE A 89 -1.92 15.23 8.68
C ILE A 89 -2.24 13.88 9.32
N PHE A 90 -3.41 13.36 8.99
CA PHE A 90 -3.96 12.16 9.57
C PHE A 90 -4.28 11.14 8.49
N THR A 91 -4.32 9.88 8.85
CA THR A 91 -4.69 8.81 7.94
C THR A 91 -5.39 7.68 8.67
N MET A 92 -6.04 6.81 7.90
CA MET A 92 -6.62 5.55 8.35
C MET A 92 -6.77 4.63 7.13
N LEU A 93 -7.11 3.36 7.35
CA LEU A 93 -7.38 2.43 6.25
C LEU A 93 -8.55 2.92 5.39
N SER A 94 -8.36 2.84 4.08
CA SER A 94 -9.48 2.92 3.14
C SER A 94 -10.43 1.74 3.40
N PRO A 95 -11.76 1.93 3.33
CA PRO A 95 -12.71 0.82 3.39
C PRO A 95 -12.42 -0.26 2.35
N LEU A 96 -11.82 0.13 1.21
CA LEU A 96 -11.43 -0.77 0.14
C LEU A 96 -10.22 -1.65 0.49
N ALA A 97 -9.39 -1.26 1.47
CA ALA A 97 -8.16 -1.97 1.77
C ALA A 97 -8.42 -3.40 2.26
N ARG A 98 -9.41 -3.62 3.14
CA ARG A 98 -9.79 -4.98 3.59
C ARG A 98 -10.67 -5.75 2.61
N LEU A 99 -11.25 -5.07 1.60
CA LEU A 99 -11.87 -5.75 0.47
C LEU A 99 -10.81 -6.25 -0.51
N ALA A 100 -9.79 -5.43 -0.77
CA ALA A 100 -8.65 -5.80 -1.60
C ALA A 100 -7.80 -6.90 -0.95
N PHE A 101 -7.64 -6.86 0.38
CA PHE A 101 -6.87 -7.80 1.19
C PHE A 101 -7.75 -8.44 2.28
N PRO A 102 -8.52 -9.49 1.94
CA PRO A 102 -9.45 -10.13 2.85
C PRO A 102 -8.75 -10.65 4.12
N ALA A 103 -9.36 -10.38 5.29
CA ALA A 103 -8.78 -10.81 6.57
C ALA A 103 -8.72 -12.33 6.74
N VAL A 104 -9.56 -13.08 6.01
CA VAL A 104 -9.55 -14.55 6.03
C VAL A 104 -8.26 -15.11 5.42
N ASP A 105 -7.71 -14.43 4.41
CA ASP A 105 -6.48 -14.86 3.73
C ASP A 105 -5.25 -14.64 4.60
N ASP A 106 -5.31 -13.77 5.62
CA ASP A 106 -4.22 -13.58 6.58
C ASP A 106 -3.80 -14.91 7.24
N SER A 107 -4.70 -15.90 7.34
CA SER A 107 -4.40 -17.21 7.95
C SER A 107 -3.48 -18.10 7.10
N VAL A 108 -3.41 -17.87 5.79
CA VAL A 108 -2.60 -18.68 4.86
C VAL A 108 -1.28 -18.01 4.47
N LEU A 109 -1.03 -16.79 4.95
CA LEU A 109 0.20 -16.05 4.65
C LEU A 109 1.37 -16.52 5.53
N LYS A 110 2.57 -16.51 4.94
CA LYS A 110 3.81 -16.76 5.66
C LYS A 110 4.33 -15.47 6.29
N PHE A 111 4.11 -15.33 7.59
CA PHE A 111 4.63 -14.21 8.39
C PHE A 111 6.11 -14.40 8.70
N LEU A 112 6.87 -13.31 8.61
CA LEU A 112 8.28 -13.29 8.92
C LEU A 112 8.51 -13.10 10.43
N TYR A 113 9.72 -13.44 10.87
CA TYR A 113 10.20 -13.18 12.21
C TYR A 113 11.48 -12.36 12.14
N ASP A 114 11.55 -11.30 12.92
CA ASP A 114 12.71 -10.43 13.09
C ASP A 114 12.98 -10.31 14.60
N ASP A 115 14.17 -10.71 15.06
CA ASP A 115 14.50 -10.83 16.50
C ASP A 115 13.42 -11.54 17.35
N ASN A 116 12.88 -12.66 16.83
CA ASN A 116 11.76 -13.44 17.41
C ASN A 116 10.40 -12.71 17.47
N GLN A 117 10.31 -11.47 17.00
CA GLN A 117 9.04 -10.76 16.82
C GLN A 117 8.41 -11.16 15.49
N ARG A 118 7.15 -11.61 15.51
CA ARG A 118 6.38 -11.83 14.29
C ARG A 118 6.04 -10.49 13.64
N VAL A 119 6.55 -10.27 12.43
CA VAL A 119 6.35 -9.06 11.62
C VAL A 119 5.49 -9.35 10.38
N GLU A 120 5.48 -8.47 9.38
CA GLU A 120 4.66 -8.60 8.17
C GLU A 120 4.92 -9.91 7.38
N PRO A 121 3.98 -10.34 6.51
CA PRO A 121 4.21 -11.49 5.64
C PRO A 121 5.18 -11.18 4.51
N GLU A 122 5.70 -12.23 3.86
CA GLU A 122 6.55 -12.09 2.66
C GLU A 122 5.84 -11.27 1.57
N TRP A 123 4.54 -11.54 1.39
CA TRP A 123 3.60 -10.77 0.59
C TRP A 123 2.18 -10.99 1.12
N TYR A 124 1.29 -10.05 0.82
CA TYR A 124 -0.15 -10.29 0.91
C TYR A 124 -0.67 -10.92 -0.39
N ILE A 125 -1.89 -11.46 -0.34
CA ILE A 125 -2.60 -11.98 -1.52
C ILE A 125 -3.85 -11.13 -1.78
N PRO A 126 -3.76 -10.08 -2.62
CA PRO A 126 -4.93 -9.29 -2.94
C PRO A 126 -5.86 -10.03 -3.90
N ILE A 127 -7.16 -9.71 -3.87
CA ILE A 127 -8.15 -10.28 -4.81
C ILE A 127 -7.98 -9.80 -6.26
N ILE A 128 -7.19 -8.75 -6.47
CA ILE A 128 -6.82 -8.19 -7.77
C ILE A 128 -5.31 -7.85 -7.78
N PRO A 129 -4.61 -7.91 -8.93
CA PRO A 129 -3.18 -7.65 -9.01
C PRO A 129 -2.87 -6.17 -8.76
N MET A 130 -2.70 -5.80 -7.48
CA MET A 130 -2.46 -4.41 -7.05
C MET A 130 -1.24 -3.75 -7.69
N VAL A 131 -0.26 -4.54 -8.14
CA VAL A 131 0.91 -4.09 -8.90
C VAL A 131 0.55 -3.40 -10.23
N LEU A 132 -0.59 -3.78 -10.85
CA LEU A 132 -1.11 -3.14 -12.06
C LEU A 132 -1.97 -1.93 -11.69
N ILE A 133 -2.75 -2.02 -10.61
CA ILE A 133 -3.70 -0.98 -10.21
C ILE A 133 -3.00 0.34 -9.90
N ASN A 134 -2.01 0.31 -9.01
CA ASN A 134 -1.27 1.51 -8.60
C ASN A 134 0.09 1.65 -9.28
N GLY A 135 0.34 0.81 -10.28
CA GLY A 135 1.65 0.70 -10.91
C GLY A 135 2.75 0.28 -9.92
N ALA A 136 3.98 0.36 -10.38
CA ALA A 136 5.16 0.12 -9.56
C ALA A 136 6.34 0.90 -10.11
N GLU A 137 7.03 1.65 -9.26
CA GLU A 137 8.26 2.34 -9.62
C GLU A 137 9.36 2.03 -8.60
N GLY A 138 10.54 1.64 -9.07
CA GLY A 138 11.68 1.37 -8.21
C GLY A 138 12.98 1.29 -9.00
N ILE A 139 14.07 1.71 -8.35
CA ILE A 139 15.43 1.64 -8.89
C ILE A 139 16.26 0.84 -7.90
N GLY A 140 16.93 -0.19 -8.37
CA GLY A 140 17.92 -0.96 -7.61
C GLY A 140 19.29 -0.86 -8.26
N THR A 141 20.24 -1.68 -7.79
CA THR A 141 21.55 -1.82 -8.43
C THR A 141 21.44 -2.79 -9.61
N GLY A 142 21.65 -2.31 -10.83
CA GLY A 142 21.61 -3.13 -12.06
C GLY A 142 20.25 -3.22 -12.75
N TRP A 143 19.14 -2.97 -12.04
CA TRP A 143 17.78 -3.04 -12.59
C TRP A 143 16.90 -1.88 -12.13
N SER A 144 15.87 -1.60 -12.93
CA SER A 144 14.78 -0.68 -12.59
C SER A 144 13.43 -1.33 -12.92
N CYS A 145 12.37 -0.84 -12.28
CA CYS A 145 10.99 -1.26 -12.50
C CYS A 145 10.14 -0.03 -12.73
N LYS A 146 9.33 -0.07 -13.80
CA LYS A 146 8.32 0.93 -14.10
C LYS A 146 7.09 0.25 -14.72
N ILE A 147 6.00 0.24 -13.97
CA ILE A 147 4.70 -0.28 -14.38
C ILE A 147 3.70 0.88 -14.26
N PRO A 148 2.96 1.23 -15.33
CA PRO A 148 1.93 2.26 -15.27
C PRO A 148 0.70 1.75 -14.49
N ASN A 149 -0.22 2.66 -14.17
CA ASN A 149 -1.49 2.28 -13.56
C ASN A 149 -2.45 1.76 -14.63
N TYR A 150 -3.23 0.74 -14.27
CA TYR A 150 -4.32 0.17 -15.06
C TYR A 150 -5.67 0.40 -14.40
N ASP A 151 -6.75 0.45 -15.20
CA ASP A 151 -8.09 0.60 -14.67
C ASP A 151 -8.53 -0.64 -13.88
N ILE A 152 -9.16 -0.41 -12.72
CA ILE A 152 -9.56 -1.47 -11.80
C ILE A 152 -10.63 -2.36 -12.43
N ARG A 153 -11.57 -1.79 -13.19
CA ARG A 153 -12.69 -2.53 -13.78
C ARG A 153 -12.23 -3.37 -14.95
N GLU A 154 -11.30 -2.88 -15.76
CA GLU A 154 -10.67 -3.66 -16.83
C GLU A 154 -9.90 -4.87 -16.28
N VAL A 155 -9.12 -4.66 -15.22
CA VAL A 155 -8.41 -5.74 -14.53
C VAL A 155 -9.38 -6.76 -13.94
N VAL A 156 -10.45 -6.33 -13.26
CA VAL A 156 -11.49 -7.22 -12.74
C VAL A 156 -12.17 -7.99 -13.86
N ASN A 157 -12.52 -7.31 -14.96
CA ASN A 157 -13.14 -7.96 -16.12
C ASN A 157 -12.24 -9.05 -16.69
N ASN A 158 -10.94 -8.78 -16.84
CA ASN A 158 -9.99 -9.79 -17.31
C ASN A 158 -9.82 -10.96 -16.34
N ILE A 159 -9.87 -10.73 -15.02
CA ILE A 159 -9.89 -11.81 -14.03
C ILE A 159 -11.14 -12.69 -14.22
N CYS A 160 -12.33 -12.09 -14.36
CA CYS A 160 -13.56 -12.83 -14.60
C CYS A 160 -13.49 -13.64 -15.90
N ARG A 161 -13.00 -13.05 -16.99
CA ARG A 161 -12.79 -13.76 -18.27
C ARG A 161 -11.91 -15.00 -18.11
N MET A 162 -10.79 -14.85 -17.40
CA MET A 162 -9.88 -15.97 -17.13
C MET A 162 -10.52 -17.05 -16.24
N LEU A 163 -11.36 -16.66 -15.27
CA LEU A 163 -12.13 -17.60 -14.45
C LEU A 163 -13.17 -18.37 -15.28
N ASP A 164 -13.74 -17.73 -16.30
CA ASP A 164 -14.68 -18.33 -17.26
C ASP A 164 -13.97 -19.17 -18.35
N GLY A 165 -12.64 -19.25 -18.32
CA GLY A 165 -11.83 -19.99 -19.29
C GLY A 165 -11.57 -19.26 -20.60
N GLU A 166 -11.84 -17.96 -20.66
CA GLU A 166 -11.54 -17.11 -21.82
C GLU A 166 -10.18 -16.41 -21.69
N GLU A 167 -9.57 -16.07 -22.83
CA GLU A 167 -8.35 -15.27 -22.87
C GLU A 167 -8.62 -13.81 -22.42
N PRO A 168 -7.68 -13.18 -21.69
CA PRO A 168 -7.79 -11.79 -21.29
C PRO A 168 -7.66 -10.84 -22.49
N LEU A 169 -8.34 -9.70 -22.42
CA LEU A 169 -8.23 -8.63 -23.41
C LEU A 169 -6.92 -7.83 -23.19
N PRO A 170 -6.32 -7.28 -24.26
CA PRO A 170 -5.21 -6.33 -24.13
C PRO A 170 -5.62 -5.13 -23.27
N MET A 171 -4.71 -4.68 -22.41
CA MET A 171 -4.82 -3.48 -21.57
C MET A 171 -3.61 -2.58 -21.78
#